data_AF-E2ABR3-F1
#
_entry.id   AF-E2ABR3-F1
#
_cell.length_a   1.000
_cell.length_b   1.000
_cell.length_c   1.000
_cell.angle_alpha   90.00
_cell.angle_beta   90.00
_cell.angle_gamma   90.00
#
_symmetry.space_group_name_H-M   'P 1'
#
loop_
_entity.id
_entity.type
_entity.pdbx_description
1 polymer ?
#
loop_
_entity_poly.entity_id
_entity_poly.type
_entity_poly.pdbx_seq_one_letter_code
_entity_poly.pdbx_strand_id
1 'polypeptide(L)'
;FSWNEKAILLMLEEYKKRAERFRNPKSKKKQLWQEISDEMTKYGYKVDADVIDKKFRNMKTRYLIIKDNNDKKKTTGTGRISWAYFDIMSEIFFDDRTVNP
;
A
#
# COMPACT_ATOMS: atom_id res chain seq x y z
N PHE A 1 7.48 7.28 -15.70
CA PHE A 1 6.08 6.97 -15.34
C PHE A 1 5.53 8.08 -14.44
N SER A 2 4.28 8.52 -14.66
CA SER A 2 3.62 9.51 -13.79
C SER A 2 2.53 8.84 -12.95
N TRP A 3 2.58 9.03 -11.63
CA TRP A 3 1.61 8.48 -10.70
C TRP A 3 0.38 9.38 -10.62
N ASN A 4 -0.67 9.05 -11.36
CA ASN A 4 -2.00 9.63 -11.16
C ASN A 4 -2.81 8.80 -10.14
N GLU A 5 -3.93 9.35 -9.68
CA GLU A 5 -4.79 8.71 -8.69
C GLU A 5 -5.26 7.32 -9.12
N LYS A 6 -5.73 7.16 -10.36
CA LYS A 6 -6.16 5.87 -10.91
C LYS A 6 -5.05 4.83 -10.91
N ALA A 7 -3.83 5.22 -11.27
CA ALA A 7 -2.66 4.35 -11.26
C ALA A 7 -2.27 3.94 -9.83
N ILE A 8 -2.39 4.85 -8.85
CA ILE A 8 -2.14 4.54 -7.44
C ILE A 8 -3.21 3.57 -6.92
N LEU A 9 -4.48 3.83 -7.19
CA LEU A 9 -5.59 2.96 -6.78
C LEU A 9 -5.42 1.55 -7.37
N LEU A 10 -5.16 1.46 -8.67
CA LEU A 10 -4.91 0.19 -9.35
C LEU A 10 -3.73 -0.58 -8.71
N MET A 11 -2.62 0.11 -8.43
CA MET A 11 -1.46 -0.49 -7.75
C MET A 11 -1.84 -1.08 -6.39
N LEU A 12 -2.63 -0.34 -5.59
CA LEU A 12 -3.05 -0.78 -4.25
C LEU A 12 -4.05 -1.95 -4.32
N GLU A 13 -4.98 -1.92 -5.27
CA GLU A 13 -5.93 -3.02 -5.49
C GLU A 13 -5.21 -4.31 -5.92
N GLU A 14 -4.28 -4.21 -6.88
CA GLU A 14 -3.49 -5.35 -7.33
C GLU A 14 -2.57 -5.90 -6.24
N TYR A 15 -2.06 -5.03 -5.36
CA TYR A 15 -1.35 -5.45 -4.15
C TYR A 15 -2.28 -6.18 -3.19
N LYS A 16 -3.46 -5.62 -2.89
CA LYS A 16 -4.45 -6.20 -1.97
C LYS A 16 -4.85 -7.61 -2.39
N LYS A 17 -5.11 -7.84 -3.69
CA LYS A 17 -5.40 -9.18 -4.26
C LYS A 17 -4.29 -10.21 -4.00
N ARG A 18 -3.05 -9.74 -3.85
CA ARG A 18 -1.84 -10.57 -3.63
C ARG A 18 -1.29 -10.45 -2.20
N ALA A 19 -1.97 -9.76 -1.29
CA ALA A 19 -1.46 -9.44 0.04
C ALA A 19 -1.05 -10.70 0.83
N GLU A 20 -1.86 -11.75 0.78
CA GLU A 20 -1.54 -13.07 1.37
C GLU A 20 -0.23 -13.66 0.85
N ARG A 21 0.02 -13.54 -0.46
CA ARG A 21 1.28 -14.01 -1.06
C ARG A 21 2.45 -13.14 -0.63
N PHE A 22 2.26 -11.84 -0.46
CA PHE A 22 3.29 -10.94 0.09
C PHE A 22 3.61 -11.21 1.56
N ARG A 23 2.63 -11.69 2.34
CA ARG A 23 2.80 -12.10 3.74
C ARG A 23 3.56 -13.41 3.86
N ASN A 24 3.40 -14.33 2.91
CA ASN A 24 4.11 -15.60 2.93
C ASN A 24 5.63 -15.40 2.71
N PRO A 25 6.49 -15.78 3.68
CA PRO A 25 7.94 -15.62 3.57
C PRO A 25 8.58 -16.51 2.50
N LYS A 26 7.90 -17.58 2.06
CA LYS A 26 8.37 -18.46 0.97
C LYS A 26 8.11 -17.86 -0.42
N SER A 27 7.30 -16.81 -0.52
CA SER A 27 6.99 -16.15 -1.78
C SER A 27 8.13 -15.26 -2.26
N LYS A 28 8.41 -15.30 -3.56
CA LYS A 28 9.37 -14.42 -4.21
C LYS A 28 8.76 -13.03 -4.39
N LYS A 29 9.01 -12.10 -3.47
CA LYS A 29 8.48 -10.72 -3.50
C LYS A 29 8.75 -9.99 -4.82
N LYS A 30 9.93 -10.19 -5.41
CA LYS A 30 10.29 -9.64 -6.73
C LYS A 30 9.32 -10.10 -7.82
N GLN A 31 8.91 -11.36 -7.80
CA GLN A 31 7.94 -11.91 -8.76
C GLN A 31 6.55 -11.30 -8.55
N LEU A 32 6.12 -11.12 -7.30
CA LEU A 32 4.83 -10.50 -7.01
C LEU A 32 4.77 -9.04 -7.49
N TRP A 33 5.86 -8.29 -7.36
CA TRP A 33 5.95 -6.95 -7.91
C TRP A 33 5.96 -6.95 -9.45
N GLN A 34 6.59 -7.94 -10.07
CA GLN A 34 6.52 -8.12 -11.52
C GLN A 34 5.09 -8.40 -11.99
N GLU A 35 4.36 -9.27 -11.30
CA GLU A 35 2.95 -9.53 -11.64
C GLU A 35 2.09 -8.25 -11.57
N ILE A 36 2.34 -7.38 -10.59
CA ILE A 36 1.65 -6.08 -10.50
C ILE A 36 2.08 -5.16 -11.65
N SER A 37 3.36 -5.14 -12.01
CA SER A 37 3.89 -4.39 -13.17
C SER A 37 3.22 -4.82 -14.47
N ASP A 38 3.06 -6.12 -14.66
CA ASP A 38 2.42 -6.69 -15.85
C ASP A 38 0.94 -6.29 -15.91
N GLU A 39 0.22 -6.33 -14.78
CA GLU A 39 -1.18 -5.89 -14.76
C GLU A 39 -1.32 -4.41 -14.99
N MET A 40 -0.50 -3.57 -14.35
CA MET A 40 -0.49 -2.14 -14.63
C MET A 40 -0.24 -1.87 -16.12
N THR A 41 0.65 -2.63 -16.75
CA THR A 41 0.94 -2.51 -18.19
C THR A 41 -0.28 -2.83 -19.06
N LYS A 42 -1.11 -3.82 -18.68
CA LYS A 42 -2.38 -4.12 -19.39
C LYS A 42 -3.36 -2.94 -19.38
N TYR A 43 -3.35 -2.13 -18.33
CA TYR A 43 -4.15 -0.90 -18.24
C TYR A 43 -3.48 0.32 -18.89
N GLY A 44 -2.38 0.11 -19.63
CA GLY A 44 -1.64 1.17 -20.33
C GLY A 44 -0.59 1.88 -19.47
N TYR A 45 -0.36 1.43 -18.24
CA TYR A 45 0.64 2.00 -17.33
C TYR A 45 1.97 1.26 -17.45
N LYS A 46 2.90 1.81 -18.25
CA LYS A 46 4.27 1.28 -18.37
C LYS A 46 5.09 1.67 -17.13
N VAL A 47 5.17 0.79 -16.15
CA VAL A 47 5.91 1.00 -14.90
C VAL A 47 6.60 -0.27 -14.43
N ASP A 48 7.87 -0.17 -14.08
CA ASP A 48 8.67 -1.32 -13.65
C ASP A 48 8.33 -1.76 -12.22
N ALA A 49 8.52 -3.04 -11.95
CA ALA A 49 8.32 -3.66 -10.63
C ALA A 49 9.07 -2.93 -9.51
N ASP A 50 10.33 -2.52 -9.73
CA ASP A 50 11.14 -1.82 -8.73
C ASP A 50 10.59 -0.41 -8.41
N VAL A 51 10.00 0.24 -9.42
CA VAL A 51 9.37 1.56 -9.27
C VAL A 51 8.08 1.43 -8.48
N ILE A 52 7.28 0.39 -8.73
CA ILE A 52 6.08 0.05 -7.94
C ILE A 52 6.46 -0.24 -6.49
N ASP A 53 7.45 -1.10 -6.26
CA ASP A 53 7.90 -1.47 -4.91
C ASP A 53 8.37 -0.24 -4.12
N LYS A 54 9.21 0.62 -4.74
CA LYS A 54 9.64 1.89 -4.12
C LYS A 54 8.45 2.80 -3.81
N LYS A 55 7.49 2.93 -4.73
CA LYS A 55 6.28 3.75 -4.51
C LYS A 55 5.46 3.22 -3.35
N PHE A 56 5.23 1.91 -3.30
CA PHE A 56 4.45 1.25 -2.26
C PHE A 56 5.11 1.37 -0.89
N ARG A 57 6.44 1.18 -0.79
CA ARG A 57 7.19 1.41 0.46
C ARG A 57 7.00 2.84 0.98
N ASN A 58 7.09 3.84 0.12
CA ASN A 58 6.86 5.23 0.52
C ASN A 58 5.43 5.47 1.01
N MET A 59 4.44 4.85 0.35
CA MET A 59 3.04 4.90 0.80
C MET A 59 2.87 4.23 2.17
N LYS A 60 3.51 3.09 2.40
CA LYS A 60 3.48 2.40 3.69
C LYS A 60 4.06 3.27 4.80
N THR A 61 5.21 3.89 4.58
CA THR A 61 5.80 4.81 5.55
C THR A 61 4.85 5.96 5.89
N ARG A 62 4.22 6.57 4.87
CA ARG A 62 3.24 7.64 5.07
C ARG A 62 2.01 7.17 5.86
N TYR A 63 1.49 5.98 5.56
CA TYR A 63 0.40 5.37 6.31
C TYR A 63 0.75 5.22 7.80
N LEU A 64 1.93 4.66 8.11
CA LEU A 64 2.38 4.46 9.49
C LEU A 64 2.51 5.79 10.25
N ILE A 65 3.06 6.83 9.62
CA ILE A 65 3.16 8.18 10.21
C ILE A 65 1.77 8.75 10.49
N ILE A 66 0.82 8.63 9.55
CA ILE A 66 -0.54 9.13 9.73
C ILE A 66 -1.26 8.36 10.83
N LYS A 67 -1.12 7.02 10.87
CA LYS A 67 -1.71 6.18 11.90
C LYS A 67 -1.18 6.56 13.28
N ASP A 68 0.14 6.64 13.44
CA ASP A 68 0.79 7.04 14.70
C ASP A 68 0.33 8.43 15.17
N ASN A 69 0.30 9.41 14.26
CA ASN A 69 -0.20 10.75 14.58
C ASN A 69 -1.68 10.74 14.98
N ASN A 70 -2.53 9.97 14.29
CA ASN A 70 -3.95 9.87 14.63
C ASN A 70 -4.18 9.15 15.96
N ASP A 71 -3.38 8.13 16.28
CA ASP A 71 -3.45 7.43 17.56
C ASP A 71 -2.97 8.33 18.72
N LYS A 72 -1.89 9.11 18.54
CA LYS A 72 -1.47 10.14 19.50
C LYS A 72 -2.50 11.25 19.67
N LYS A 73 -3.17 11.66 18.60
CA LYS A 73 -4.19 12.72 18.68
C LYS A 73 -5.49 12.29 19.36
N LYS A 74 -5.80 10.98 19.41
CA LYS A 74 -6.91 10.47 20.23
C LYS A 74 -6.71 10.80 21.72
N THR A 75 -5.47 10.90 22.19
CA THR A 75 -5.17 11.24 23.59
C THR A 75 -5.09 12.75 23.82
N THR A 76 -4.80 13.55 22.79
CA THR A 76 -4.60 15.02 22.91
C THR A 76 -5.74 15.88 22.36
N GLY A 77 -6.80 15.30 21.80
CA GLY A 77 -8.00 16.01 21.34
C GLY A 77 -7.86 16.85 20.06
N THR A 78 -6.74 16.72 19.33
CA THR A 78 -6.48 17.51 18.10
C THR A 78 -7.02 16.80 16.83
N GLY A 79 -7.48 17.55 15.82
CA GLY A 79 -8.13 16.99 14.62
C GLY A 79 -7.32 15.94 13.84
N ARG A 80 -7.99 14.91 13.34
CA ARG A 80 -7.42 13.77 12.60
C ARG A 80 -6.82 14.20 11.25
N ILE A 81 -5.72 13.56 10.85
CA ILE A 81 -5.13 13.71 9.52
C ILE A 81 -5.89 12.78 8.56
N SER A 82 -6.50 13.35 7.51
CA SER A 82 -7.15 12.60 6.42
C SER A 82 -6.19 12.38 5.25
N TRP A 83 -6.16 11.17 4.71
CA TRP A 83 -5.43 10.86 3.48
C TRP A 83 -6.26 9.92 2.61
N ALA A 84 -6.41 10.24 1.33
CA ALA A 84 -7.32 9.55 0.42
C ALA A 84 -7.03 8.04 0.26
N TYR A 85 -5.78 7.62 0.50
CA TYR A 85 -5.39 6.20 0.44
C TYR A 85 -5.29 5.55 1.82
N PHE A 86 -5.74 6.23 2.89
CA PHE A 86 -5.62 5.71 4.25
C PHE A 86 -6.47 4.45 4.45
N ASP A 87 -7.72 4.45 3.97
CA ASP A 87 -8.65 3.33 4.20
C ASP A 87 -8.20 2.05 3.49
N ILE A 88 -7.87 2.13 2.20
CA ILE A 88 -7.35 0.98 1.44
C ILE A 88 -6.01 0.46 2.01
N MET A 89 -5.14 1.37 2.48
CA MET A 89 -3.89 0.96 3.15
C MET A 89 -4.19 0.33 4.50
N SER A 90 -5.15 0.86 5.25
CA SER A 90 -5.60 0.28 6.50
C SER A 90 -6.13 -1.12 6.27
N GLU A 91 -6.97 -1.37 5.27
CA GLU A 91 -7.42 -2.72 4.94
C GLU A 91 -6.25 -3.67 4.61
N ILE A 92 -5.27 -3.21 3.83
CA ILE A 92 -4.07 -3.99 3.51
C ILE A 92 -3.25 -4.35 4.77
N PHE A 93 -3.18 -3.46 5.76
CA PHE A 93 -2.34 -3.64 6.96
C PHE A 93 -3.10 -4.03 8.23
N PHE A 94 -4.43 -3.97 8.26
CA PHE A 94 -5.28 -4.32 9.40
C PHE A 94 -5.80 -5.75 9.29
N ASP A 95 -5.99 -6.25 8.06
CA ASP A 95 -6.18 -7.68 7.81
C ASP A 95 -4.87 -8.47 8.04
N ASP A 96 -3.77 -7.77 8.32
CA ASP A 96 -2.59 -8.31 8.98
C ASP A 96 -2.93 -8.57 10.46
N ARG A 97 -3.60 -9.70 10.74
CA ARG A 97 -3.92 -10.20 12.10
C ARG A 97 -2.69 -10.39 13.02
N THR A 98 -1.50 -9.97 12.61
CA THR A 98 -0.31 -9.90 13.47
C THR A 98 -0.18 -8.59 14.24
N VAL A 99 -1.07 -7.61 14.01
CA VAL A 99 -1.03 -6.34 14.73
C VAL A 99 -2.29 -6.12 15.58
N ASN A 100 -2.35 -6.81 16.72
CA ASN A 100 -2.93 -6.27 17.96
C ASN A 100 -2.76 -7.27 19.13
N PRO A 101 -2.67 -6.81 20.39
CA PRO A 101 -2.47 -5.45 20.93
C PRO A 101 -1.05 -5.22 21.51
#